data_AF-A0A8T0MJN7-F1
#
_entry.id   AF-A0A8T0MJN7-F1
#
_cell.length_a   1.000
_cell.length_b   1.000
_cell.length_c   1.000
_cell.angle_alpha   90.00
_cell.angle_beta   90.00
_cell.angle_gamma   90.00
#
_symmetry.space_group_name_H-M   'P 1'
#
loop_
_entity.id
_entity.type
_entity.pdbx_description
1 polymer ?
#
loop_
_entity_poly.entity_id
_entity_poly.type
_entity_poly.pdbx_seq_one_letter_code
_entity_poly.pdbx_strand_id
1 'polypeptide(L)'
;MKTARDETPEEGEESKPIDEIVGRVLSEYSSSSKFLENMGIHSAGSQPISTNTSSARIRELEEIVQVQALQIEKAERNEQDLHATIISQQEEMTDMKQKMEETNESNKRNEEQMVILKQKQETTNSLLLRLISQSSIS
;
A
#
# COMPACT_ATOMS: atom_id res chain seq x y z
N MET A 1 -9.60 -62.88 46.24
CA MET A 1 -10.26 -64.19 46.04
C MET A 1 -10.40 -64.44 44.54
N LYS A 2 -9.75 -65.51 44.04
CA LYS A 2 -9.99 -66.31 42.81
C LYS A 2 -10.14 -65.58 41.46
N THR A 3 -9.47 -65.95 40.36
CA THR A 3 -8.49 -66.99 40.02
C THR A 3 -7.94 -66.58 38.66
N ALA A 4 -6.62 -66.50 38.49
CA ALA A 4 -6.01 -66.51 37.17
C ALA A 4 -6.41 -67.83 36.48
N ARG A 5 -7.13 -67.75 35.37
CA ARG A 5 -7.18 -68.85 34.41
C ARG A 5 -6.15 -68.55 33.34
N ASP A 6 -4.94 -68.99 33.65
CA ASP A 6 -3.96 -69.36 32.65
C ASP A 6 -4.50 -70.65 32.00
N GLU A 7 -5.27 -70.51 30.93
CA GLU A 7 -5.69 -71.63 30.10
C GLU A 7 -4.50 -72.01 29.23
N THR A 8 -3.74 -73.01 29.69
CA THR A 8 -2.76 -73.72 28.87
C THR A 8 -3.47 -74.27 27.62
N PRO A 9 -3.05 -73.91 26.40
CA PRO A 9 -3.65 -74.45 25.19
C PRO A 9 -3.35 -75.95 25.10
N GLU A 10 -4.39 -76.73 24.80
CA GLU A 10 -4.31 -78.17 24.54
C GLU A 10 -3.40 -78.41 23.32
N GLU A 11 -2.44 -79.33 23.49
CA GLU A 11 -1.37 -79.61 22.53
C GLU A 11 -1.97 -80.24 21.26
N GLY A 12 -2.30 -79.41 20.26
CA GLY A 12 -2.88 -79.86 18.99
C GLY A 12 -3.75 -78.85 18.23
N GLU A 13 -4.11 -77.70 18.80
CA GLU A 13 -4.84 -76.67 18.05
C GLU A 13 -3.92 -75.87 17.10
N GLU A 14 -4.33 -75.73 15.84
CA GLU A 14 -3.67 -74.82 14.89
C GLU A 14 -3.63 -73.41 15.47
N SER A 15 -2.43 -72.80 15.47
CA SER A 15 -2.25 -71.44 15.94
C SER A 15 -3.16 -70.49 15.15
N LYS A 16 -4.03 -69.77 15.87
CA LYS A 16 -4.93 -68.79 15.24
C LYS A 16 -4.11 -67.83 14.37
N PRO A 17 -4.56 -67.55 13.14
CA PRO A 17 -3.84 -66.64 12.26
C PRO A 17 -3.74 -65.25 12.92
N ILE A 18 -2.58 -64.62 12.76
CA ILE A 18 -2.26 -63.31 13.37
C ILE A 18 -3.36 -62.29 13.07
N ASP A 19 -3.93 -62.32 11.87
CA ASP A 19 -5.01 -61.43 11.43
C ASP A 19 -6.29 -61.58 12.27
N GLU A 20 -6.59 -62.78 12.76
CA GLU A 20 -7.75 -63.02 13.63
C GLU A 20 -7.50 -62.49 15.05
N ILE A 21 -6.26 -62.64 15.55
CA ILE A 21 -5.86 -62.11 16.86
C ILE A 21 -5.89 -60.58 16.84
N VAL A 22 -5.28 -59.99 15.81
CA VAL A 22 -5.26 -58.53 15.61
C VAL A 22 -6.67 -58.00 15.37
N GLY A 23 -7.49 -58.71 14.59
CA GLY A 23 -8.89 -58.35 14.35
C GLY A 23 -9.72 -58.32 15.63
N ARG A 24 -9.57 -59.31 16.52
CA ARG A 24 -10.25 -59.33 17.82
C ARG A 24 -9.79 -58.18 18.71
N VAL A 25 -8.49 -57.99 18.88
CA VAL A 25 -7.94 -56.89 19.71
C VAL A 25 -8.41 -55.54 19.18
N LEU A 26 -8.30 -55.30 17.88
CA LEU A 26 -8.76 -54.04 17.28
C LEU A 26 -10.28 -53.87 17.41
N SER A 27 -11.07 -54.95 17.28
CA SER A 27 -12.53 -54.87 17.47
C SER A 27 -12.94 -54.56 18.91
N GLU A 28 -12.19 -55.08 19.88
CA GLU A 28 -12.42 -54.86 21.32
C GLU A 28 -12.04 -53.44 21.74
N TYR A 29 -10.94 -52.91 21.22
CA TYR A 29 -10.55 -51.51 21.43
C TYR A 29 -11.39 -50.51 20.61
N SER A 30 -11.79 -50.87 19.39
CA SER A 30 -12.52 -49.96 18.48
C SER A 30 -13.97 -49.74 18.89
N SER A 31 -14.57 -50.64 19.66
CA SER A 31 -15.95 -50.49 20.16
C SER A 31 -16.04 -49.67 21.46
N SER A 32 -14.92 -49.48 22.17
CA SER A 32 -14.82 -48.66 23.39
C SER A 32 -14.10 -47.32 23.18
N SER A 33 -13.33 -47.16 22.10
CA SER A 33 -12.46 -46.00 21.92
C SER A 33 -13.23 -44.76 21.47
N LYS A 34 -13.41 -43.80 22.39
CA LYS A 34 -13.86 -42.44 22.08
C LYS A 34 -12.75 -41.55 21.53
N PHE A 35 -11.57 -42.09 21.20
CA PHE A 35 -10.43 -41.28 20.78
C PHE A 35 -10.75 -40.43 19.54
N LEU A 36 -11.33 -41.05 18.50
CA LEU A 36 -11.71 -40.33 17.27
C LEU A 36 -12.87 -39.36 17.52
N GLU A 37 -13.84 -39.76 18.34
CA GLU A 37 -14.96 -38.90 18.76
C GLU A 37 -14.47 -37.66 19.52
N ASN A 38 -13.54 -37.82 20.46
CA ASN A 38 -12.90 -36.73 21.21
C ASN A 38 -12.01 -35.84 20.33
N MET A 39 -11.46 -36.38 19.24
CA MET A 39 -10.72 -35.62 18.23
C MET A 39 -11.65 -34.92 17.21
N GLY A 40 -12.98 -35.05 17.36
CA GLY A 40 -13.96 -34.45 16.46
C GLY A 40 -14.09 -35.16 15.11
N ILE A 41 -13.54 -36.36 14.97
CA ILE A 41 -13.60 -37.17 13.76
C ILE A 41 -14.74 -38.17 13.92
N HIS A 42 -15.92 -37.81 13.43
CA HIS A 42 -17.07 -38.71 13.40
C HIS A 42 -16.91 -39.70 12.23
N SER A 43 -17.01 -41.00 12.53
CA SER A 43 -16.92 -42.07 11.52
C SER A 43 -17.97 -41.82 10.44
N ALA A 44 -17.57 -41.93 9.17
CA ALA A 44 -18.27 -41.45 7.98
C ALA A 44 -19.55 -42.24 7.63
N GLY A 45 -20.52 -42.27 8.55
CA GLY A 45 -21.88 -42.74 8.33
C GLY A 45 -22.84 -41.59 8.58
N SER A 46 -23.24 -40.91 7.51
CA SER A 46 -24.32 -39.92 7.49
C SER A 46 -24.05 -38.55 8.15
N GLN A 47 -23.13 -37.75 7.58
CA GLN A 47 -23.46 -36.37 7.18
C GLN A 47 -22.51 -35.94 6.04
N PRO A 48 -23.01 -35.40 4.91
CA PRO A 48 -22.13 -34.74 3.97
C PRO A 48 -21.50 -33.54 4.67
N ILE A 49 -20.17 -33.51 4.75
CA ILE A 49 -19.44 -32.29 5.11
C ILE A 49 -19.98 -31.20 4.19
N SER A 50 -20.68 -30.22 4.76
CA SER A 50 -21.31 -29.14 3.99
C SER A 50 -20.24 -28.27 3.35
N THR A 51 -19.80 -28.66 2.15
CA THR A 51 -18.86 -27.92 1.29
C THR A 51 -19.40 -26.55 0.86
N ASN A 52 -20.71 -26.33 1.05
CA ASN A 52 -21.41 -25.14 0.60
C ASN A 52 -21.05 -23.90 1.43
N THR A 53 -20.81 -24.03 2.74
CA THR A 53 -20.47 -22.89 3.62
C THR A 53 -19.05 -22.40 3.39
N SER A 54 -18.09 -23.32 3.19
CA SER A 54 -16.71 -22.99 2.86
C SER A 54 -16.57 -22.35 1.48
N SER A 55 -17.26 -22.88 0.46
CA SER A 55 -17.23 -22.29 -0.89
C SER A 55 -17.84 -20.89 -0.95
N ALA A 56 -18.93 -20.63 -0.22
CA ALA A 56 -19.52 -19.30 -0.14
C ALA A 56 -18.56 -18.30 0.53
N ARG A 57 -17.91 -18.72 1.62
CA ARG A 57 -16.92 -17.88 2.33
C ARG A 57 -15.68 -17.57 1.48
N ILE A 58 -15.21 -18.53 0.68
CA ILE A 58 -14.09 -18.31 -0.24
C ILE A 58 -14.45 -17.24 -1.28
N ARG A 59 -15.63 -17.32 -1.91
CA ARG A 59 -16.06 -16.31 -2.89
C ARG A 59 -16.19 -14.92 -2.29
N GLU A 60 -16.74 -14.82 -1.07
CA GLU A 60 -16.83 -13.55 -0.35
C GLU A 60 -15.44 -12.95 -0.09
N LEU A 61 -14.47 -13.77 0.33
CA LEU A 61 -13.10 -13.31 0.55
C LEU A 61 -12.41 -12.89 -0.76
N GLU A 62 -12.65 -13.62 -1.85
CA GLU A 62 -12.14 -13.26 -3.19
C GLU A 62 -12.70 -11.91 -3.65
N GLU A 63 -13.99 -11.65 -3.44
CA GLU A 63 -14.62 -10.37 -3.76
C GLU A 63 -14.03 -9.22 -2.92
N ILE A 64 -13.84 -9.43 -1.61
CA ILE A 64 -13.21 -8.44 -0.73
C ILE A 64 -11.79 -8.11 -1.19
N VAL A 65 -10.99 -9.12 -1.53
CA VAL A 65 -9.61 -8.92 -2.01
C VAL A 65 -9.60 -8.15 -3.34
N GLN A 66 -10.50 -8.47 -4.27
CA GLN A 66 -10.61 -7.72 -5.53
C GLN A 66 -11.00 -6.26 -5.31
N VAL A 67 -11.99 -6.01 -4.45
CA VAL A 67 -12.40 -4.64 -4.11
C VAL A 67 -11.25 -3.88 -3.46
N GLN A 68 -10.51 -4.51 -2.56
CA GLN A 68 -9.37 -3.89 -1.89
C GLN A 68 -8.24 -3.57 -2.87
N ALA A 69 -7.94 -4.47 -3.81
CA ALA A 69 -6.94 -4.24 -4.86
C ALA A 69 -7.32 -3.02 -5.73
N LEU A 70 -8.58 -2.92 -6.14
CA LEU A 70 -9.08 -1.76 -6.90
C LEU A 70 -9.01 -0.45 -6.11
N GLN A 71 -9.28 -0.49 -4.80
CA GLN A 71 -9.16 0.69 -3.94
C GLN A 71 -7.70 1.15 -3.79
N ILE A 72 -6.76 0.21 -3.65
CA ILE A 72 -5.33 0.51 -3.60
C ILE A 72 -4.88 1.15 -4.91
N GLU A 73 -5.19 0.55 -6.06
CA GLU A 73 -4.83 1.10 -7.37
C GLU A 73 -5.39 2.52 -7.56
N LYS A 74 -6.65 2.74 -7.17
CA LYS A 74 -7.27 4.06 -7.24
C LYS A 74 -6.59 5.07 -6.30
N ALA A 75 -6.21 4.65 -5.10
CA ALA A 75 -5.52 5.50 -4.14
C ALA A 75 -4.12 5.87 -4.64
N GLU A 76 -3.36 4.91 -5.15
CA GLU A 76 -2.04 5.13 -5.75
C GLU A 76 -2.11 6.09 -6.93
N ARG A 77 -3.10 5.91 -7.81
CA ARG A 77 -3.29 6.81 -8.96
C ARG A 77 -3.64 8.24 -8.51
N ASN A 78 -4.51 8.39 -7.51
CA ASN A 78 -4.85 9.69 -6.96
C ASN A 78 -3.64 10.36 -6.29
N GLU A 79 -2.82 9.59 -5.58
CA GLU A 79 -1.56 10.09 -5.01
C GLU A 79 -0.61 10.59 -6.09
N GLN A 80 -0.44 9.83 -7.18
CA GLN A 80 0.38 10.24 -8.32
C GLN A 80 -0.14 11.54 -8.96
N ASP A 81 -1.45 11.65 -9.19
CA ASP A 81 -2.08 12.85 -9.79
C ASP A 81 -1.91 14.09 -8.87
N LEU A 82 -2.06 13.92 -7.55
CA LEU A 82 -1.79 14.97 -6.57
C LEU A 82 -0.32 15.38 -6.59
N HIS A 83 0.59 14.40 -6.64
CA HIS A 83 2.03 14.67 -6.67
C HIS A 83 2.44 15.45 -7.93
N ALA A 84 1.89 15.07 -9.09
CA ALA A 84 2.10 15.79 -10.34
C ALA A 84 1.58 17.23 -10.28
N THR A 85 0.42 17.44 -9.66
CA THR A 85 -0.15 18.78 -9.45
C THR A 85 0.74 19.64 -8.55
N ILE A 86 1.26 19.08 -7.46
CA ILE A 86 2.16 19.79 -6.54
C ILE A 86 3.44 20.21 -7.27
N ILE A 87 4.05 19.30 -8.04
CA ILE A 87 5.25 19.60 -8.82
C ILE A 87 4.98 20.72 -9.82
N SER A 88 3.89 20.64 -10.58
CA SER A 88 3.51 21.67 -11.54
C SER A 88 3.32 23.04 -10.89
N GLN A 89 2.64 23.10 -9.73
CA GLN A 89 2.45 24.36 -9.00
C GLN A 89 3.76 24.92 -8.45
N GLN A 90 4.68 24.06 -8.03
CA GLN A 90 5.97 24.48 -7.51
C GLN A 90 6.88 25.03 -8.62
N GLU A 91 6.86 24.43 -9.80
CA GLU A 91 7.51 24.96 -11.00
C GLU A 91 6.93 26.34 -11.37
N GLU A 92 5.60 26.47 -11.44
CA GLU A 92 4.94 27.75 -11.76
C GLU A 92 5.29 28.86 -10.75
N MET A 93 5.31 28.56 -9.45
CA MET A 93 5.73 29.51 -8.42
C MET A 93 7.19 29.92 -8.57
N THR A 94 8.06 28.98 -8.94
CA THR A 94 9.49 29.23 -9.13
C THR A 94 9.71 30.15 -10.34
N ASP A 95 9.05 29.87 -11.45
CA ASP A 95 9.09 30.69 -12.67
C ASP A 95 8.54 32.09 -12.44
N MET A 96 7.40 32.20 -11.73
CA MET A 96 6.81 33.50 -11.39
C MET A 96 7.74 34.32 -10.49
N LYS A 97 8.38 33.69 -9.51
CA LYS A 97 9.35 34.35 -8.63
C LYS A 97 10.55 34.86 -9.43
N GLN A 98 11.09 34.04 -10.32
CA GLN A 98 12.20 34.44 -11.19
C GLN A 98 11.81 35.64 -12.07
N LYS A 99 10.64 35.56 -12.73
CA LYS A 99 10.16 36.65 -13.57
C LYS A 99 9.94 37.95 -12.80
N MET A 100 9.48 37.85 -11.55
CA MET A 100 9.31 39.00 -10.66
C MET A 100 10.66 39.62 -10.30
N GLU A 101 11.66 38.82 -9.97
CA GLU A 101 13.03 39.27 -9.69
C GLU A 101 13.63 39.98 -10.91
N GLU A 102 13.54 39.37 -12.10
CA GLU A 102 14.01 39.95 -13.35
C GLU A 102 13.32 41.29 -13.69
N THR A 103 12.01 41.36 -13.47
CA THR A 103 11.23 42.58 -13.67
C THR A 103 11.66 43.67 -12.68
N ASN A 104 11.88 43.31 -11.42
CA ASN A 104 12.33 44.24 -10.38
C ASN A 104 13.72 44.81 -10.70
N GLU A 105 14.67 43.95 -11.08
CA GLU A 105 16.01 44.37 -11.53
C GLU A 105 15.96 45.23 -12.80
N SER A 106 15.06 44.92 -13.73
CA SER A 106 14.83 45.76 -14.91
C SER A 106 14.28 47.13 -14.56
N ASN A 107 13.33 47.20 -13.62
CA ASN A 107 12.76 48.47 -13.18
C ASN A 107 13.81 49.33 -12.48
N LYS A 108 14.62 48.74 -11.60
CA LYS A 108 15.73 49.45 -10.95
C LYS A 108 16.72 50.03 -11.97
N ARG A 109 17.13 49.23 -12.96
CA ARG A 109 18.01 49.71 -14.05
C ARG A 109 17.37 50.85 -14.84
N ASN A 110 16.06 50.79 -15.09
CA ASN A 110 15.34 51.87 -15.78
C ASN A 110 15.26 53.14 -14.93
N GLU A 111 15.04 53.04 -13.62
CA GLU A 111 15.06 54.17 -12.69
C GLU A 111 16.45 54.84 -12.67
N GLU A 112 17.52 54.06 -12.57
CA GLU A 112 18.90 54.56 -12.62
C GLU A 112 19.18 55.31 -13.95
N GLN A 113 18.75 54.75 -15.08
CA GLN A 113 18.88 55.42 -16.38
C GLN A 113 18.08 56.72 -16.45
N MET A 114 16.88 56.76 -15.87
CA MET A 114 16.05 57.96 -15.83
C MET A 114 16.70 59.07 -15.00
N VAL A 115 17.35 58.73 -13.88
CA VAL A 115 18.12 59.69 -13.07
C VAL A 115 19.30 60.25 -13.88
N ILE A 116 20.07 59.40 -14.57
CA ILE A 116 21.19 59.84 -15.41
C ILE A 116 20.68 60.74 -16.54
N LEU A 117 19.58 60.38 -17.20
CA LEU A 117 18.99 61.17 -18.28
C LEU A 117 18.56 62.55 -17.78
N LYS A 118 17.91 62.62 -16.61
CA LYS A 118 17.50 63.88 -15.99
C LYS A 118 18.70 64.76 -15.66
N GLN A 119 19.77 64.20 -15.11
CA GLN A 119 21.01 64.94 -14.85
C GLN A 119 21.65 65.47 -16.15
N LYS A 120 21.67 64.67 -17.22
CA LYS A 120 22.13 65.11 -18.54
C LYS A 120 21.26 66.24 -19.11
N GLN A 121 19.95 66.17 -18.91
CA GLN A 121 19.03 67.25 -19.30
C GLN A 121 19.33 68.54 -18.54
N GLU A 122 19.47 68.48 -17.22
CA GLU A 122 19.75 69.65 -16.37
C GLU A 122 21.10 70.31 -16.71
N THR A 123 22.14 69.51 -16.94
CA THR A 123 23.45 70.00 -17.38
C THR A 123 23.41 70.62 -18.77
N THR A 124 22.71 70.00 -19.71
CA THR A 124 22.51 70.55 -21.07
C THR A 124 21.76 71.87 -21.03
N ASN A 125 20.65 71.95 -20.29
CA ASN A 125 19.87 73.17 -20.12
C ASN A 125 20.73 74.30 -19.52
N SER A 126 21.54 73.98 -18.51
CA SER A 126 22.45 74.96 -17.88
C SER A 126 23.51 75.49 -18.85
N LEU A 127 24.05 74.64 -19.72
CA LEU A 127 25.01 75.04 -20.75
C LEU A 127 24.36 75.93 -21.82
N LEU A 128 23.16 75.57 -22.28
CA LEU A 128 22.40 76.36 -23.25
C LEU A 128 22.11 77.76 -22.71
N LEU A 129 21.65 77.86 -21.46
CA LEU A 129 21.41 79.15 -20.80
C LEU A 129 22.68 80.01 -20.76
N ARG A 130 23.82 79.42 -20.38
CA ARG A 130 25.12 80.13 -20.36
C ARG A 130 25.51 80.65 -21.75
N LEU A 131 25.37 79.83 -22.79
CA LEU A 131 25.68 80.23 -24.15
C LEU A 131 24.79 81.39 -24.61
N ILE A 132 23.48 81.30 -24.39
CA ILE A 132 22.52 82.37 -24.73
C ILE A 132 22.89 83.68 -24.02
N SER A 133 23.20 83.62 -22.72
CA SER A 133 23.58 84.82 -21.96
C SER A 133 24.89 85.46 -22.43
N GLN A 134 25.83 84.68 -22.97
CA GLN A 134 27.09 85.22 -23.54
C GLN A 134 26.89 85.81 -24.94
N SER A 135 25.98 85.25 -25.74
CA SER A 135 25.65 85.74 -27.09
C SER A 135 24.94 87.09 -27.11
N SER A 136 24.26 87.48 -26.02
CA SER A 136 23.53 88.75 -25.92
C SER A 136 24.42 89.96 -25.55
N ILE A 137 25.74 89.77 -25.38
CA ILE A 137 26.69 90.80 -24.94
C ILE A 137 27.58 91.32 -26.10
N SER A 138 27.35 90.89 -27.34
CA SER A 138 28.04 91.42 -28.53
C SER A 138 27.12 92.23 -29.42
#